data_AF-A0A9P1EUW8-F1
#
_entry.id   AF-A0A9P1EUW8-F1
#
_cell.length_a   1.000
_cell.length_b   1.000
_cell.length_c   1.000
_cell.angle_alpha   90.00
_cell.angle_beta   90.00
_cell.angle_gamma   90.00
#
_symmetry.space_group_name_H-M   'P 1'
#
loop_
_entity.id
_entity.type
_entity.pdbx_description
1 polymer ?
#
loop_
_entity_poly.entity_id
_entity_poly.type
_entity_poly.pdbx_seq_one_letter_code
_entity_poly.pdbx_strand_id
1 'polypeptide(L)'
;MGYLQKLFPPYYKYSVFLFVGFEFVYSAFVLAISEAYYKSAALILPIAYRMFDDTVKKNKAGFDWSPEERDILEVYKLQMLLLWVISTIGVILCMIVIIPQFFDFNDKRGNPSHLCLVRRTLAWLLFFIVAVYVVVLGVAVFWAWLDGGAAARHFHTHFEGAEKEEVYITELEEAFDCESDDDREVANEHMCWQRVNKTFVSDTWLDILFLVYIAGHGLAFLAIPFFNKQLVKDDDDDDYVSPPAAKLLDS
;
A
#
# COMPACT_ATOMS: atom_id res chain seq x y z
N MET A 1 7.34 -22.77 -26.71
CA MET A 1 6.83 -21.41 -26.37
C MET A 1 7.88 -20.64 -25.59
N GLY A 2 8.09 -19.35 -25.94
CA GLY A 2 9.13 -18.51 -25.33
C GLY A 2 8.75 -17.93 -23.96
N TYR A 3 9.74 -17.53 -23.16
CA TYR A 3 9.58 -16.91 -21.83
C TYR A 3 8.57 -15.73 -21.84
N LEU A 4 8.60 -14.91 -22.90
CA LEU A 4 7.71 -13.75 -23.06
C LEU A 4 6.22 -14.11 -23.17
N GLN A 5 5.87 -15.26 -23.77
CA GLN A 5 4.47 -15.67 -23.87
C GLN A 5 3.87 -16.06 -22.52
N LYS A 6 4.71 -16.47 -21.56
CA LYS A 6 4.29 -16.89 -20.22
C LYS A 6 4.11 -15.72 -19.25
N LEU A 7 4.57 -14.51 -19.61
CA LEU A 7 4.39 -13.28 -18.82
C LEU A 7 2.97 -12.74 -18.87
N PHE A 8 2.21 -13.07 -19.92
CA PHE A 8 0.87 -12.53 -20.14
C PHE A 8 -0.23 -13.58 -19.91
N PRO A 9 -1.48 -13.16 -19.67
CA PRO A 9 -2.61 -14.07 -19.49
C PRO A 9 -2.78 -15.04 -20.68
N PRO A 10 -3.39 -16.23 -20.45
CA PRO A 10 -4.00 -16.68 -19.19
C PRO A 10 -2.96 -17.05 -18.13
N TYR A 11 -3.33 -16.90 -16.85
CA TYR A 11 -2.48 -17.24 -15.71
C TYR A 11 -3.02 -18.46 -14.96
N TYR A 12 -2.12 -19.33 -14.55
CA TYR A 12 -2.41 -20.36 -13.55
C TYR A 12 -2.54 -19.73 -12.15
N LYS A 13 -3.31 -20.35 -11.24
CA LYS A 13 -3.61 -19.80 -9.90
C LYS A 13 -2.38 -19.36 -9.11
N TYR A 14 -1.27 -20.08 -9.22
CA TYR A 14 -0.02 -19.74 -8.52
C TYR A 14 0.64 -18.47 -9.06
N SER A 15 0.49 -18.17 -10.36
CA SER A 15 0.99 -16.91 -10.94
C SER A 15 0.14 -15.73 -10.49
N VAL A 16 -1.18 -15.90 -10.46
CA VAL A 16 -2.11 -14.89 -9.92
C VAL A 16 -1.81 -14.64 -8.45
N PHE A 17 -1.65 -15.71 -7.65
CA PHE A 17 -1.32 -15.60 -6.23
C PHE A 17 0.05 -14.95 -5.99
N LEU A 18 1.05 -15.23 -6.82
CA LEU A 18 2.37 -14.60 -6.68
C LEU A 18 2.29 -13.08 -6.92
N PHE A 19 1.74 -12.67 -8.07
CA PHE A 19 1.75 -11.26 -8.46
C PHE A 19 0.72 -10.45 -7.66
N VAL A 20 -0.54 -10.92 -7.63
CA VAL A 20 -1.63 -10.22 -6.94
C VAL A 20 -1.53 -10.41 -5.42
N GLY A 21 -0.95 -11.52 -4.94
CA GLY A 21 -0.70 -11.69 -3.51
C GLY A 21 0.45 -10.82 -3.01
N PHE A 22 1.49 -10.61 -3.81
CA PHE A 22 2.50 -9.58 -3.50
C PHE A 22 1.86 -8.20 -3.41
N GLU A 23 1.04 -7.81 -4.40
CA GLU A 23 0.32 -6.54 -4.40
C GLU A 23 -0.61 -6.41 -3.18
N PHE A 24 -1.33 -7.49 -2.81
CA PHE A 24 -2.17 -7.50 -1.61
C PHE A 24 -1.36 -7.17 -0.35
N VAL A 25 -0.21 -7.82 -0.17
CA VAL A 25 0.66 -7.60 1.00
C VAL A 25 1.22 -6.18 0.96
N TYR A 26 1.72 -5.73 -0.18
CA TYR A 26 2.27 -4.38 -0.34
C TYR A 26 1.21 -3.31 -0.04
N SER A 27 0.04 -3.41 -0.66
CA SER A 27 -1.11 -2.53 -0.40
C SER A 27 -1.53 -2.56 1.07
N ALA A 28 -1.54 -3.71 1.74
CA ALA A 28 -1.87 -3.78 3.16
C ALA A 28 -0.84 -3.04 4.05
N PHE A 29 0.45 -3.13 3.73
CA PHE A 29 1.49 -2.38 4.44
C PHE A 29 1.36 -0.87 4.21
N VAL A 30 1.20 -0.44 2.96
CA VAL A 30 1.01 0.98 2.64
C VAL A 30 -0.24 1.53 3.31
N LEU A 31 -1.34 0.78 3.31
CA LEU A 31 -2.59 1.13 4.01
C LEU A 31 -2.33 1.39 5.49
N ALA A 32 -1.71 0.44 6.20
CA ALA A 32 -1.48 0.56 7.64
C ALA A 32 -0.56 1.74 8.00
N ILE A 33 0.50 1.94 7.21
CA ILE A 33 1.43 3.05 7.39
C ILE A 33 0.70 4.37 7.14
N SER A 34 0.13 4.55 5.94
CA SER A 34 -0.51 5.80 5.54
C SER A 34 -1.66 6.20 6.45
N GLU A 35 -2.47 5.26 6.94
CA GLU A 35 -3.52 5.52 7.91
C GLU A 35 -2.95 6.06 9.23
N ALA A 36 -1.91 5.41 9.77
CA ALA A 36 -1.29 5.82 11.03
C ALA A 36 -0.72 7.23 10.94
N TYR A 37 0.08 7.50 9.91
CA TYR A 37 0.72 8.81 9.72
C TYR A 37 -0.28 9.90 9.33
N TYR A 38 -1.33 9.58 8.56
CA TYR A 38 -2.41 10.53 8.28
C TYR A 38 -3.13 10.95 9.57
N LYS A 39 -3.52 9.97 10.42
CA LYS A 39 -4.22 10.26 11.68
C LYS A 39 -3.36 11.10 12.62
N SER A 40 -2.08 10.75 12.78
CA SER A 40 -1.15 11.53 13.59
C SER A 40 -0.98 12.95 13.05
N ALA A 41 -0.79 13.11 11.74
CA ALA A 41 -0.62 14.43 11.12
C ALA A 41 -1.91 15.28 11.23
N ALA A 42 -3.07 14.68 11.03
CA ALA A 42 -4.36 15.36 11.14
C ALA A 42 -4.64 15.87 12.57
N LEU A 43 -4.10 15.19 13.59
CA LEU A 43 -4.16 15.60 14.99
C LEU A 43 -3.16 16.72 15.31
N ILE A 44 -1.89 16.56 14.92
CA ILE A 44 -0.84 17.49 15.34
C ILE A 44 -0.83 18.81 14.58
N LEU A 45 -1.10 18.77 13.27
CA LEU A 45 -0.89 19.92 12.39
C LEU A 45 -1.72 21.13 12.80
N PRO A 46 -3.02 21.00 13.16
CA PRO A 46 -3.81 22.14 13.63
C PRO A 46 -3.28 22.79 14.91
N ILE A 47 -2.69 22.00 15.81
CA ILE A 47 -2.08 22.49 17.06
C ILE A 47 -0.77 23.20 16.73
N ALA A 48 0.08 22.56 15.92
CA ALA A 48 1.36 23.11 15.49
C ALA A 48 1.21 24.42 14.71
N TYR A 49 0.23 24.55 13.82
CA TYR A 49 -0.02 25.79 13.09
C TYR A 49 -0.34 26.96 14.03
N ARG A 50 -1.18 26.74 15.05
CA ARG A 50 -1.49 27.78 16.06
C ARG A 50 -0.24 28.17 16.85
N MET A 51 0.56 27.18 17.26
CA MET A 51 1.82 27.39 17.96
C MET A 51 2.83 28.19 17.11
N PHE A 52 2.94 27.90 15.81
CA PHE A 52 3.84 28.60 14.90
C PHE A 52 3.36 30.03 14.65
N ASP A 53 2.07 30.22 14.36
CA ASP A 53 1.47 31.53 14.15
C ASP A 53 1.65 32.43 15.40
N ASP A 54 1.52 31.88 16.60
CA ASP A 54 1.74 32.63 17.83
C ASP A 54 3.22 32.95 18.08
N THR A 55 4.13 32.03 17.74
CA THR A 55 5.58 32.28 17.80
C THR A 55 5.98 33.44 16.87
N VAL A 56 5.39 33.52 15.67
CA VAL A 56 5.59 34.66 14.75
C VAL A 56 5.04 35.95 15.36
N LYS A 57 3.82 35.95 15.90
CA LYS A 57 3.22 37.15 16.52
C LYS A 57 4.06 37.71 17.66
N LYS A 58 4.78 36.84 18.39
CA LYS A 58 5.70 37.21 19.46
C LYS A 58 7.04 37.76 18.98
N ASN A 59 7.30 37.75 17.66
CA ASN A 59 8.55 38.22 17.05
C ASN A 59 9.80 37.52 17.62
N LYS A 60 9.74 36.19 17.79
CA LYS A 60 10.90 35.40 18.21
C LYS A 60 12.03 35.54 17.19
N ALA A 61 13.22 35.94 17.65
CA ALA A 61 14.36 36.14 16.78
C ALA A 61 14.76 34.84 16.07
N GLY A 62 14.88 34.87 14.75
CA GLY A 62 15.28 33.72 13.93
C GLY A 62 14.19 32.67 13.71
N PHE A 63 12.92 32.97 14.01
CA PHE A 63 11.78 32.13 13.67
C PHE A 63 10.98 32.77 12.53
N ASP A 64 10.97 32.12 11.38
CA ASP A 64 10.08 32.38 10.27
C ASP A 64 9.07 31.23 10.13
N TRP A 65 7.85 31.58 9.73
CA TRP A 65 6.80 30.63 9.41
C TRP A 65 5.87 31.30 8.42
N SER A 66 5.63 30.63 7.29
CA SER A 66 4.89 31.20 6.17
C SER A 66 3.67 30.35 5.78
N PRO A 67 2.65 30.95 5.13
CA PRO A 67 1.55 30.19 4.54
C PRO A 67 2.01 29.16 3.50
N GLU A 68 3.11 29.42 2.79
CA GLU A 68 3.67 28.49 1.80
C GLU A 68 4.19 27.20 2.45
N GLU A 69 4.84 27.31 3.62
CA GLU A 69 5.30 26.15 4.39
C GLU A 69 4.15 25.35 4.99
N ARG A 70 3.05 26.03 5.33
CA ARG A 70 1.80 25.36 5.72
C ARG A 70 1.25 24.51 4.59
N ASP A 71 1.28 25.00 3.36
CA ASP A 71 0.80 24.24 2.19
C ASP A 71 1.63 22.97 1.95
N ILE A 72 2.94 23.01 2.21
CA ILE A 72 3.81 21.81 2.15
C ILE A 72 3.33 20.71 3.11
N LEU A 73 2.98 21.09 4.35
CA LEU A 73 2.50 20.15 5.36
C LEU A 73 1.08 19.64 5.05
N GLU A 74 0.23 20.47 4.44
CA GLU A 74 -1.07 20.06 3.94
C GLU A 74 -0.97 19.08 2.76
N VAL A 75 0.00 19.28 1.86
CA VAL A 75 0.30 18.33 0.77
C VAL A 75 0.73 16.98 1.33
N TYR A 76 1.59 16.93 2.35
CA TYR A 76 1.96 15.68 3.01
C TYR A 76 0.74 14.93 3.56
N LYS A 77 -0.16 15.64 4.25
CA LYS A 77 -1.40 15.06 4.76
C LYS A 77 -2.27 14.49 3.63
N LEU A 78 -2.38 15.21 2.51
CA LEU A 78 -3.10 14.74 1.33
C LEU A 78 -2.44 13.49 0.71
N GLN A 79 -1.11 13.44 0.63
CA GLN A 79 -0.38 12.28 0.12
C GLN A 79 -0.67 11.03 0.95
N MET A 80 -0.62 11.13 2.28
CA MET A 80 -0.95 10.01 3.17
C MET A 80 -2.41 9.59 3.02
N LEU A 81 -3.35 10.53 2.91
CA LEU A 81 -4.76 10.21 2.66
C LEU A 81 -4.96 9.46 1.34
N LEU A 82 -4.32 9.91 0.26
CA LEU A 82 -4.44 9.26 -1.05
C LEU A 82 -3.83 7.85 -1.03
N LEU A 83 -2.65 7.68 -0.43
CA LEU A 83 -2.06 6.36 -0.26
C LEU A 83 -2.97 5.42 0.52
N TRP A 84 -3.62 5.93 1.58
CA TRP A 84 -4.57 5.14 2.38
C TRP A 84 -5.77 4.69 1.55
N VAL A 85 -6.40 5.61 0.81
CA VAL A 85 -7.58 5.31 -0.02
C VAL A 85 -7.23 4.37 -1.18
N ILE A 86 -6.15 4.64 -1.91
CA ILE A 86 -5.71 3.81 -3.04
C ILE A 86 -5.38 2.40 -2.54
N SER A 87 -4.65 2.28 -1.44
CA SER A 87 -4.28 0.98 -0.88
C SER A 87 -5.48 0.18 -0.37
N THR A 88 -6.50 0.87 0.18
CA THR A 88 -7.77 0.23 0.57
C THR A 88 -8.47 -0.37 -0.65
N ILE A 89 -8.53 0.38 -1.76
CA ILE A 89 -9.07 -0.13 -3.03
C ILE A 89 -8.22 -1.31 -3.52
N GLY A 90 -6.90 -1.25 -3.40
CA GLY A 90 -5.97 -2.31 -3.75
C GLY A 90 -6.21 -3.63 -3.03
N VAL A 91 -6.35 -3.56 -1.70
CA VAL A 91 -6.64 -4.73 -0.87
C VAL A 91 -7.94 -5.40 -1.33
N ILE A 92 -9.01 -4.61 -1.53
CA ILE A 92 -10.31 -5.12 -2.00
C ILE A 92 -10.19 -5.72 -3.40
N LEU A 93 -9.52 -5.03 -4.32
CA LEU A 93 -9.31 -5.49 -5.69
C LEU A 93 -8.55 -6.83 -5.71
N CYS A 94 -7.48 -6.93 -4.92
CA CYS A 94 -6.69 -8.15 -4.81
C CYS A 94 -7.54 -9.32 -4.28
N MET A 95 -8.36 -9.09 -3.24
CA MET A 95 -9.27 -10.11 -2.73
C MET A 95 -10.25 -10.60 -3.81
N ILE A 96 -10.84 -9.68 -4.58
CA ILE A 96 -11.77 -10.00 -5.68
C ILE A 96 -11.09 -10.85 -6.77
N VAL A 97 -9.80 -10.60 -7.04
CA VAL A 97 -9.05 -11.33 -8.08
C VAL A 97 -8.55 -12.69 -7.59
N ILE A 98 -8.09 -12.76 -6.33
CA ILE A 98 -7.47 -13.95 -5.74
C ILE A 98 -8.52 -15.01 -5.36
N ILE A 99 -9.58 -14.62 -4.64
CA ILE A 99 -10.57 -15.56 -4.08
C ILE A 99 -11.15 -16.50 -5.16
N PRO A 100 -11.57 -16.00 -6.34
CA PRO A 100 -12.13 -16.86 -7.37
C PRO A 100 -11.17 -17.90 -7.94
N GLN A 101 -9.85 -17.75 -7.78
CA GLN A 101 -8.87 -18.73 -8.27
C GLN A 101 -8.83 -20.01 -7.44
N PHE A 102 -9.39 -19.99 -6.22
CA PHE A 102 -9.46 -21.14 -5.33
C PHE A 102 -10.74 -21.96 -5.49
N PHE A 103 -11.69 -21.50 -6.30
CA PHE A 103 -12.85 -22.29 -6.69
C PHE A 103 -12.56 -23.05 -7.99
N ASP A 104 -12.97 -24.32 -8.03
CA ASP A 104 -12.94 -25.13 -9.23
C ASP A 104 -14.20 -24.86 -10.05
N PHE A 105 -14.01 -24.54 -11.33
CA PHE A 105 -15.07 -24.34 -12.31
C PHE A 105 -14.98 -25.44 -13.36
N ASN A 106 -16.10 -26.04 -13.74
CA ASN A 106 -16.09 -27.04 -14.82
C ASN A 106 -15.82 -26.35 -16.17
N ASP A 107 -14.81 -26.82 -16.89
CA ASP A 107 -14.55 -26.42 -18.27
C ASP A 107 -15.63 -27.00 -19.22
N LYS A 108 -15.63 -26.59 -20.51
CA LYS A 108 -16.55 -27.07 -21.56
C LYS A 108 -16.58 -28.60 -21.71
N ARG A 109 -15.53 -29.29 -21.25
CA ARG A 109 -15.39 -30.76 -21.25
C ARG A 109 -15.81 -31.43 -19.93
N GLY A 110 -16.24 -30.67 -18.92
CA GLY A 110 -16.65 -31.17 -17.62
C GLY A 110 -15.53 -31.40 -16.60
N ASN A 111 -14.27 -31.09 -16.97
CA ASN A 111 -13.12 -31.20 -16.06
C ASN A 111 -13.04 -29.98 -15.12
N PRO A 112 -12.69 -30.15 -13.83
CA PRO A 112 -12.46 -29.03 -12.93
C PRO A 112 -11.26 -28.20 -13.43
N SER A 113 -11.44 -26.89 -13.52
CA SER A 113 -10.47 -25.93 -14.04
C SER A 113 -10.63 -24.57 -13.35
N HIS A 114 -9.59 -23.75 -13.36
CA HIS A 114 -9.61 -22.46 -12.66
C HIS A 114 -10.26 -21.35 -13.50
N LEU A 115 -10.87 -20.35 -12.86
CA LEU A 115 -11.67 -19.30 -13.52
C LEU A 115 -10.93 -18.60 -14.67
N CYS A 116 -9.66 -18.24 -14.46
CA CYS A 116 -8.83 -17.57 -15.46
C CYS A 116 -8.44 -18.46 -16.66
N LEU A 117 -8.50 -19.78 -16.50
CA LEU A 117 -8.28 -20.76 -17.57
C LEU A 117 -9.55 -20.95 -18.41
N VAL A 118 -10.71 -21.01 -17.73
CA VAL A 118 -12.02 -21.23 -18.37
C VAL A 118 -12.48 -20.00 -19.17
N ARG A 119 -12.15 -18.77 -18.74
CA ARG A 119 -12.55 -17.53 -19.42
C ARG A 119 -11.37 -16.61 -19.71
N ARG A 120 -10.70 -16.81 -20.86
CA ARG A 120 -9.55 -16.00 -21.30
C ARG A 120 -9.83 -14.49 -21.39
N THR A 121 -11.02 -14.09 -21.84
CA THR A 121 -11.41 -12.66 -21.92
C THR A 121 -11.47 -12.00 -20.53
N LEU A 122 -11.98 -12.73 -19.54
CA LEU A 122 -12.02 -12.27 -18.15
C LEU A 122 -10.60 -12.14 -17.58
N ALA A 123 -9.71 -13.09 -17.88
CA ALA A 123 -8.31 -13.02 -17.44
C ALA A 123 -7.59 -11.76 -17.96
N TRP A 124 -7.78 -11.41 -19.24
CA TRP A 124 -7.23 -10.18 -19.82
C TRP A 124 -7.82 -8.91 -19.21
N LEU A 125 -9.13 -8.89 -18.96
CA LEU A 125 -9.80 -7.76 -18.31
C LEU A 125 -9.27 -7.53 -16.88
N LEU A 126 -9.17 -8.61 -16.08
CA LEU A 126 -8.64 -8.51 -14.71
C LEU A 126 -7.17 -8.09 -14.71
N PHE A 127 -6.36 -8.61 -15.64
CA PHE A 127 -4.98 -8.18 -15.80
C PHE A 127 -4.86 -6.68 -16.07
N PHE A 128 -5.68 -6.14 -16.99
CA PHE A 128 -5.66 -4.71 -17.29
C PHE A 128 -6.06 -3.85 -16.09
N ILE A 129 -7.10 -4.25 -15.35
CA ILE A 129 -7.52 -3.54 -14.14
C ILE A 129 -6.40 -3.52 -13.10
N VAL A 130 -5.77 -4.68 -12.83
CA VAL A 130 -4.65 -4.76 -11.88
C VAL A 130 -3.45 -3.95 -12.38
N ALA A 131 -3.12 -4.00 -13.67
CA ALA A 131 -2.00 -3.24 -14.22
C ALA A 131 -2.20 -1.73 -14.08
N VAL A 132 -3.40 -1.23 -14.38
CA VAL A 132 -3.74 0.20 -14.17
C VAL A 132 -3.64 0.56 -12.70
N TYR A 133 -4.16 -0.29 -11.81
CA TYR A 133 -4.07 -0.08 -10.37
C TYR A 133 -2.62 0.01 -9.89
N VAL A 134 -1.77 -0.95 -10.28
CA VAL A 134 -0.34 -0.97 -9.95
C VAL A 134 0.30 0.35 -10.37
N VAL A 135 0.08 0.81 -11.60
CA VAL A 135 0.63 2.09 -12.09
C VAL A 135 0.16 3.27 -11.25
N VAL A 136 -1.14 3.36 -10.92
CA VAL A 136 -1.69 4.44 -10.10
C VAL A 136 -1.08 4.44 -8.70
N LEU A 137 -0.96 3.28 -8.06
CA LEU A 137 -0.29 3.14 -6.77
C LEU A 137 1.18 3.56 -6.87
N GLY A 138 1.88 3.16 -7.94
CA GLY A 138 3.28 3.52 -8.15
C GLY A 138 3.51 5.01 -8.30
N VAL A 139 2.62 5.72 -9.02
CA VAL A 139 2.66 7.19 -9.11
C VAL A 139 2.43 7.83 -7.75
N ALA A 140 1.46 7.32 -6.97
CA ALA A 140 1.17 7.85 -5.63
C ALA A 140 2.33 7.63 -4.65
N VAL A 141 2.94 6.44 -4.65
CA VAL A 141 4.12 6.12 -3.83
C VAL A 141 5.31 6.99 -4.24
N PHE A 142 5.54 7.14 -5.55
CA PHE A 142 6.61 8.01 -6.05
C PHE A 142 6.40 9.47 -5.63
N TRP A 143 5.17 9.98 -5.71
CA TRP A 143 4.87 11.34 -5.27
C TRP A 143 5.11 11.54 -3.77
N ALA A 144 4.65 10.61 -2.93
CA ALA A 144 4.91 10.65 -1.49
C ALA A 144 6.40 10.54 -1.16
N TRP A 145 7.17 9.77 -1.95
CA TRP A 145 8.61 9.62 -1.80
C TRP A 145 9.37 10.93 -2.12
N LEU A 146 8.96 11.68 -3.14
CA LEU A 146 9.63 12.93 -3.53
C LEU A 146 9.51 14.02 -2.47
N ASP A 147 8.30 14.27 -1.94
CA ASP A 147 8.05 15.43 -1.09
C ASP A 147 7.93 15.08 0.41
N GLY A 148 7.65 13.82 0.76
CA GLY A 148 7.33 13.43 2.13
C GLY A 148 8.47 13.67 3.13
N GLY A 149 9.71 13.46 2.69
CA GLY A 149 10.89 13.71 3.52
C GLY A 149 11.23 15.19 3.73
N ALA A 150 10.86 16.04 2.77
CA ALA A 150 10.97 17.49 2.96
C ALA A 150 9.95 17.97 4.01
N ALA A 151 8.70 17.51 3.93
CA ALA A 151 7.65 17.86 4.88
C ALA A 151 8.02 17.50 6.33
N ALA A 152 8.59 16.30 6.55
CA ALA A 152 9.05 15.87 7.88
C ALA A 152 10.11 16.83 8.44
N ARG A 153 11.15 17.16 7.66
CA ARG A 153 12.22 18.06 8.08
C ARG A 153 11.71 19.48 8.34
N HIS A 154 10.82 19.99 7.49
CA HIS A 154 10.19 21.30 7.68
C HIS A 154 9.41 21.34 9.00
N PHE A 155 8.57 20.34 9.26
CA PHE A 155 7.82 20.27 10.51
C PHE A 155 8.73 20.25 11.73
N HIS A 156 9.72 19.34 11.78
CA HIS A 156 10.58 19.20 12.95
C HIS A 156 11.44 20.43 13.22
N THR A 157 11.94 21.09 12.17
CA THR A 157 12.74 22.33 12.32
C THR A 157 11.92 23.44 12.96
N HIS A 158 10.69 23.65 12.50
CA HIS A 158 9.78 24.66 13.07
C HIS A 158 9.30 24.25 14.46
N PHE A 159 9.01 22.97 14.67
CA PHE A 159 8.55 22.47 15.95
C PHE A 159 9.62 22.56 17.05
N GLU A 160 10.90 22.38 16.71
CA GLU A 160 12.01 22.63 17.62
C GLU A 160 12.21 24.12 17.89
N GLY A 161 12.08 24.95 16.85
CA GLY A 161 12.25 26.40 16.89
C GLY A 161 11.08 27.17 17.51
N ALA A 162 9.89 26.57 17.64
CA ALA A 162 8.69 27.24 18.13
C ALA A 162 8.72 27.52 19.64
N GLU A 163 7.96 28.51 20.09
CA GLU A 163 7.73 28.76 21.51
C GLU A 163 6.59 27.87 22.01
N LYS A 164 6.94 26.92 22.90
CA LYS A 164 5.99 25.93 23.44
C LYS A 164 5.40 26.47 24.73
N GLU A 165 4.28 27.16 24.61
CA GLU A 165 3.49 27.54 25.78
C GLU A 165 2.81 26.31 26.39
N GLU A 166 2.56 26.38 27.71
CA GLU A 166 1.90 25.32 28.48
C GLU A 166 0.56 24.90 27.85
N VAL A 167 -0.23 25.86 27.35
CA VAL A 167 -1.51 25.59 26.67
C VAL A 167 -1.35 24.63 25.49
N TYR A 168 -0.31 24.82 24.67
CA TYR A 168 -0.07 23.94 23.51
C TYR A 168 0.51 22.59 23.91
N ILE A 169 1.26 22.52 25.01
CA ILE A 169 1.77 21.27 25.56
C ILE A 169 0.61 20.43 26.10
N THR A 170 -0.27 21.02 26.90
CA THR A 170 -1.47 20.34 27.42
C THR A 170 -2.38 19.86 26.29
N GLU A 171 -2.64 20.70 25.27
CA GLU A 171 -3.42 20.27 24.11
C GLU A 171 -2.77 19.09 23.36
N LEU A 172 -1.43 19.04 23.27
CA LEU A 172 -0.72 17.91 22.67
C LEU A 172 -0.80 16.64 23.53
N GLU A 173 -0.72 16.79 24.85
CA GLU A 173 -0.83 15.68 25.80
C GLU A 173 -2.23 15.06 25.77
N GLU A 174 -3.28 15.87 25.74
CA GLU A 174 -4.66 15.42 25.55
C GLU A 174 -4.85 14.77 24.17
N ALA A 175 -4.32 15.39 23.12
CA ALA A 175 -4.44 14.90 21.74
C ALA A 175 -3.76 13.55 21.50
N PHE A 176 -2.60 13.31 22.14
CA PHE A 176 -1.84 12.08 22.00
C PHE A 176 -2.02 11.09 23.15
N ASP A 177 -2.92 11.39 24.10
CA ASP A 177 -3.18 10.60 25.31
C ASP A 177 -1.87 10.26 26.03
N CYS A 178 -1.11 11.31 26.36
CA CYS A 178 0.21 11.22 27.00
C CYS A 178 0.16 11.37 28.52
N GLU A 179 -1.01 11.69 29.08
CA GLU A 179 -1.25 11.64 30.52
C GLU A 179 -1.37 10.17 30.97
N SER A 180 -0.26 9.52 31.32
CA SER A 180 -0.37 8.26 32.06
C SER A 180 -0.62 8.58 33.53
N ASP A 181 -1.84 8.30 33.99
CA ASP A 181 -2.25 8.24 35.40
C ASP A 181 -1.57 7.07 36.18
N ASP A 182 -0.64 6.34 35.55
CA ASP A 182 0.06 5.19 36.12
C ASP A 182 1.55 5.50 36.40
N ASP A 183 1.83 6.00 37.61
CA ASP A 183 2.91 5.59 38.52
C ASP A 183 4.17 4.84 37.98
N ARG A 184 4.83 5.29 36.90
CA ARG A 184 6.20 4.84 36.56
C ARG A 184 7.07 5.92 35.93
N GLU A 185 7.94 6.47 36.77
CA GLU A 185 9.34 6.97 36.59
C GLU A 185 9.98 7.04 35.19
N VAL A 186 9.26 7.47 34.16
CA VAL A 186 9.85 7.91 32.88
C VAL A 186 9.26 9.28 32.60
N ALA A 187 10.11 10.30 32.47
CA ALA A 187 9.67 11.69 32.34
C ALA A 187 8.62 11.82 31.22
N ASN A 188 7.37 12.14 31.60
CA ASN A 188 6.19 12.19 30.72
C ASN A 188 6.42 13.04 29.45
N GLU A 189 7.25 14.08 29.55
CA GLU A 189 7.70 14.87 28.40
C GLU A 189 8.29 14.00 27.28
N HIS A 190 9.17 13.05 27.60
CA HIS A 190 9.87 12.27 26.58
C HIS A 190 8.93 11.40 25.74
N MET A 191 7.81 10.93 26.28
CA MET A 191 6.84 10.12 25.53
C MET A 191 6.02 10.96 24.56
N CYS A 192 5.54 12.13 24.98
CA CYS A 192 4.81 13.04 24.10
C CYS A 192 5.71 13.53 22.96
N TRP A 193 6.93 13.97 23.29
CA TRP A 193 7.94 14.37 22.30
C TRP A 193 8.30 13.24 21.32
N GLN A 194 8.39 11.99 21.79
CA GLN A 194 8.60 10.84 20.90
C GLN A 194 7.41 10.56 19.98
N ARG A 195 6.16 10.74 20.43
CA ARG A 195 4.97 10.59 19.59
C ARG A 195 4.90 11.68 18.53
N VAL A 196 5.19 12.92 18.91
CA VAL A 196 5.32 14.03 17.95
C VAL A 196 6.40 13.72 16.92
N ASN A 197 7.58 13.25 17.35
CA ASN A 197 8.68 12.90 16.44
C ASN A 197 8.32 11.76 15.45
N LYS A 198 7.33 10.93 15.78
CA LYS A 198 6.84 9.84 14.92
C LYS A 198 5.62 10.24 14.08
N THR A 199 5.24 11.52 14.06
CA THR A 199 4.07 11.99 13.31
C THR A 199 4.31 12.04 11.80
N PHE A 200 5.56 12.15 11.38
CA PHE A 200 5.95 12.15 9.98
C PHE A 200 6.74 10.89 9.64
N VAL A 201 6.48 10.34 8.45
CA VAL A 201 7.29 9.24 7.93
C VAL A 201 8.70 9.76 7.67
N SER A 202 9.72 9.06 8.17
CA SER A 202 11.10 9.44 7.90
C SER A 202 11.50 9.12 6.46
N ASP A 203 12.47 9.87 5.93
CA ASP A 203 13.06 9.69 4.59
C ASP A 203 13.45 8.22 4.36
N THR A 204 14.07 7.59 5.35
CA THR A 204 14.50 6.19 5.27
C THR A 204 13.33 5.22 5.09
N TRP A 205 12.19 5.46 5.74
CA TRP A 205 11.01 4.62 5.57
C TRP A 205 10.35 4.82 4.20
N LEU A 206 10.34 6.05 3.69
CA LEU A 206 9.87 6.35 2.33
C LEU A 206 10.77 5.69 1.28
N ASP A 207 12.10 5.74 1.46
CA ASP A 207 13.07 5.05 0.60
C ASP A 207 12.81 3.54 0.56
N ILE A 208 12.62 2.91 1.72
CA ILE A 208 12.31 1.48 1.82
C ILE A 208 10.99 1.17 1.10
N LEU A 209 9.94 1.96 1.34
CA LEU A 209 8.63 1.77 0.69
C LEU A 209 8.72 1.83 -0.83
N PHE A 210 9.45 2.81 -1.37
CA PHE A 210 9.63 2.98 -2.81
C PHE A 210 10.53 1.90 -3.42
N LEU A 211 11.64 1.54 -2.77
CA LEU A 211 12.53 0.49 -3.24
C LEU A 211 11.84 -0.88 -3.24
N VAL A 212 11.09 -1.22 -2.18
CA VAL A 212 10.31 -2.45 -2.12
C VAL A 212 9.23 -2.46 -3.20
N TYR A 213 8.63 -1.31 -3.51
CA TYR A 213 7.66 -1.22 -4.60
C TYR A 213 8.32 -1.59 -5.94
N ILE A 214 9.41 -0.91 -6.33
CA ILE A 214 10.05 -1.13 -7.63
C ILE A 214 10.66 -2.52 -7.73
N ALA A 215 11.49 -2.90 -6.75
CA ALA A 215 12.19 -4.18 -6.77
C ALA A 215 11.22 -5.35 -6.59
N GLY A 216 10.25 -5.23 -5.69
CA GLY A 216 9.25 -6.27 -5.43
C GLY A 216 8.35 -6.51 -6.63
N HIS A 217 7.81 -5.47 -7.26
CA HIS A 217 7.01 -5.62 -8.49
C HIS A 217 7.85 -6.17 -9.64
N GLY A 218 9.10 -5.70 -9.81
CA GLY A 218 10.02 -6.22 -10.81
C GLY A 218 10.29 -7.71 -10.64
N LEU A 219 10.61 -8.14 -9.42
CA LEU A 219 10.87 -9.55 -9.09
C LEU A 219 9.60 -10.40 -9.24
N ALA A 220 8.45 -9.94 -8.75
CA ALA A 220 7.18 -10.65 -8.87
C ALA A 220 6.81 -10.87 -10.35
N PHE A 221 6.96 -9.84 -11.19
CA PHE A 221 6.68 -9.92 -12.62
C PHE A 221 7.62 -10.88 -13.35
N LEU A 222 8.94 -10.80 -13.08
CA LEU A 222 9.94 -11.72 -13.65
C LEU A 222 9.75 -13.18 -13.18
N ALA A 223 9.14 -13.38 -12.02
CA ALA A 223 8.88 -14.70 -11.47
C ALA A 223 7.64 -15.37 -12.11
N ILE A 224 6.68 -14.62 -12.68
CA ILE A 224 5.45 -15.14 -13.29
C ILE A 224 5.69 -16.37 -14.20
N PRO A 225 6.64 -16.36 -15.17
CA PRO A 225 6.83 -17.49 -16.09
C PRO A 225 7.20 -18.82 -15.41
N PHE A 226 7.79 -18.77 -14.21
CA PHE A 226 8.15 -19.96 -13.45
C PHE A 226 6.94 -20.59 -12.76
N PHE A 227 5.98 -19.77 -12.32
CA PHE A 227 4.75 -20.19 -11.66
C PHE A 227 3.60 -20.44 -12.66
N ASN A 228 3.80 -20.05 -13.92
CA ASN A 228 2.83 -20.26 -15.01
C ASN A 228 3.08 -21.58 -15.78
N LYS A 229 3.97 -22.46 -15.27
CA LYS A 229 4.37 -23.71 -15.95
C LYS A 229 3.23 -24.72 -16.15
N GLN A 230 2.23 -24.76 -15.26
CA GLN A 230 1.13 -25.73 -15.32
C GLN A 230 0.04 -25.44 -16.36
N LEU A 231 0.11 -24.32 -17.08
CA LEU A 231 -0.67 -24.10 -18.32
C LEU A 231 -0.23 -25.02 -19.46
N VAL A 232 0.95 -25.61 -19.34
CA VAL A 232 1.56 -26.50 -20.33
C VAL A 232 1.61 -27.90 -19.71
N LYS A 233 0.45 -28.53 -19.50
CA LYS A 233 0.40 -29.93 -19.93
C LYS A 233 0.33 -29.84 -21.44
N ASP A 234 1.24 -30.52 -22.13
CA ASP A 234 1.21 -30.55 -23.58
C ASP A 234 -0.19 -31.00 -23.98
N ASP A 235 -0.85 -30.20 -24.83
CA ASP A 235 -2.11 -30.60 -25.50
C ASP A 235 -1.91 -31.91 -26.32
N ASP A 236 -0.67 -32.45 -26.36
CA ASP A 236 -0.29 -33.73 -26.96
C ASP A 236 -0.55 -34.96 -26.05
N ASP A 237 -0.86 -34.80 -24.76
CA ASP A 237 -1.25 -35.93 -23.88
C ASP A 237 -2.77 -36.21 -23.85
N ASP A 238 -3.57 -35.42 -24.58
CA ASP A 238 -5.02 -35.66 -24.77
C ASP A 238 -5.31 -36.72 -25.87
N ASP A 239 -4.28 -37.38 -26.40
CA ASP A 239 -4.39 -38.43 -27.44
C ASP A 239 -4.29 -39.87 -26.90
N TYR A 240 -4.62 -40.10 -25.62
CA TYR A 240 -4.98 -41.45 -25.17
C TYR A 240 -6.48 -41.71 -25.38
N VAL A 241 -6.78 -42.13 -26.62
CA VAL A 241 -7.98 -42.85 -27.03
C VAL A 241 -8.36 -43.88 -25.94
N SER A 242 -9.36 -43.55 -25.13
CA SER A 242 -10.21 -44.55 -24.50
C SER A 242 -11.47 -44.63 -25.37
N PRO A 243 -11.71 -45.76 -26.08
CA PRO A 243 -12.85 -45.87 -26.97
C PRO A 243 -14.15 -45.66 -26.18
N PRO A 244 -15.19 -45.07 -26.80
CA PRO A 244 -16.41 -44.71 -26.10
C PRO A 244 -17.05 -45.95 -25.49
N ALA A 245 -17.53 -45.80 -24.26
CA ALA A 245 -18.40 -46.74 -23.56
C ALA A 245 -19.76 -46.88 -24.28
N ALA A 246 -19.74 -47.39 -25.50
CA ALA A 246 -20.90 -47.78 -26.29
C ALA A 246 -21.13 -49.29 -26.12
N LYS A 247 -21.37 -49.73 -24.87
CA LYS A 247 -21.93 -51.05 -24.55
C LYS A 247 -22.60 -51.01 -23.18
N LEU A 248 -23.69 -50.24 -23.06
CA LEU A 248 -24.65 -50.38 -21.96
C LEU A 248 -26.11 -50.14 -22.41
N LEU A 249 -26.40 -50.27 -23.71
CA LEU A 249 -27.77 -50.22 -24.24
C LEU A 249 -28.15 -51.43 -25.11
N ASP A 250 -27.37 -52.51 -25.06
CA ASP A 250 -27.76 -53.82 -25.61
C ASP A 250 -27.46 -54.91 -24.56
N SER A 251 -28.33 -55.00 -23.55
CA SER A 251 -28.55 -56.21 -22.73
C SER A 251 -29.84 -56.07 -21.92
#